data_AF-A0AB36X3Y1-F1
#
_entry.id   AF-A0AB36X3Y1-F1
#
_cell.length_a   1.000
_cell.length_b   1.000
_cell.length_c   1.000
_cell.angle_alpha   90.00
_cell.angle_beta   90.00
_cell.angle_gamma   90.00
#
_symmetry.space_group_name_H-M   'P 1'
#
loop_
_entity.id
_entity.type
_entity.pdbx_description
1 polymer ?
#
loop_
_entity_poly.entity_id
_entity_poly.type
_entity_poly.pdbx_seq_one_letter_code
_entity_poly.pdbx_strand_id
1 'polypeptide(L)'
;MIVHRYRHKYTFPSIIILLILAFSGLVWGYFNMKQNTTVPRGSNMSVLGIELDQTKDYIDLHKLEKNGISFVYLRSTQGKSYFDDNYLLYRDQLQGTNLNFGTIIAYSDETSNQDQYQYFVNKVGTNTGSLPVMIVPATNHLTKSYWKKMGEFAQMINNLGKRTMIAGDYHYHNYFPEGTRFLYTGASLKDRRHYAFWCYTQNGRVKNIDNLDRDVTMFAYIGTNTQYAQLYSQEKTQ
;
A
#
# COMPACT_ATOMS: atom_id res chain seq x y z
N MET A 1 41.41 58.35 -24.25
CA MET A 1 40.90 56.99 -23.97
C MET A 1 39.68 57.12 -23.05
N ILE A 2 38.47 57.22 -23.61
CA ILE A 2 37.23 57.41 -22.83
C ILE A 2 36.69 56.04 -22.47
N VAL A 3 36.83 55.65 -21.20
CA VAL A 3 36.20 54.43 -20.69
C VAL A 3 34.74 54.75 -20.39
N HIS A 4 33.83 54.33 -21.28
CA HIS A 4 32.38 54.43 -21.05
C HIS A 4 32.01 53.52 -19.88
N ARG A 5 31.90 54.10 -18.68
CA ARG A 5 31.52 53.39 -17.45
C ARG A 5 30.00 53.22 -17.45
N TYR A 6 29.51 52.13 -18.04
CA TYR A 6 28.09 51.75 -18.01
C TYR A 6 27.62 51.60 -16.55
N ARG A 7 27.01 52.65 -15.99
CA ARG A 7 26.34 52.59 -14.68
C ARG A 7 24.98 51.94 -14.90
N HIS A 8 24.93 50.62 -14.80
CA HIS A 8 23.68 49.90 -14.76
C HIS A 8 22.96 50.14 -13.42
N LYS A 9 22.30 51.29 -13.27
CA LYS A 9 21.51 51.64 -12.07
C LYS A 9 20.37 50.63 -11.80
N TYR A 10 19.98 49.88 -12.82
CA TYR A 10 18.88 48.93 -12.75
C TYR A 10 19.32 47.46 -12.75
N THR A 11 20.58 47.10 -13.05
CA THR A 11 20.96 45.67 -13.04
C THR A 11 20.96 45.08 -11.64
N PHE A 12 21.44 45.82 -10.65
CA PHE A 12 21.47 45.35 -9.27
C PHE A 12 20.07 45.05 -8.69
N PRO A 13 19.07 45.97 -8.77
CA PRO A 13 17.71 45.65 -8.34
C PRO A 13 17.06 44.53 -9.18
N SER A 14 17.31 44.46 -10.49
CA SER A 14 16.80 43.37 -11.33
C SER A 14 17.35 41.99 -10.93
N ILE A 15 18.63 41.91 -10.56
CA ILE A 15 19.25 40.67 -10.04
C ILE A 15 18.58 40.27 -8.72
N ILE A 16 18.34 41.22 -7.81
CA ILE A 16 17.65 40.93 -6.54
C ILE A 16 16.23 40.42 -6.78
N ILE A 17 15.47 41.05 -7.69
CA ILE A 17 14.11 40.60 -8.05
C ILE A 17 14.15 39.19 -8.64
N LEU A 18 15.08 38.90 -9.55
CA LEU A 18 15.26 37.55 -10.11
C LEU A 18 15.60 36.51 -9.03
N LEU A 19 16.44 36.86 -8.05
CA LEU A 19 16.77 35.97 -6.94
C LEU A 19 15.57 35.71 -6.03
N ILE A 20 14.75 36.71 -5.75
CA ILE A 20 13.51 36.55 -4.98
C ILE A 20 12.53 35.65 -5.74
N LEU A 21 12.32 35.89 -7.04
CA LEU A 21 11.44 35.05 -7.86
C LEU A 21 11.94 33.59 -7.95
N ALA A 22 13.25 33.40 -8.12
CA ALA A 22 13.85 32.06 -8.11
C ALA A 22 13.67 31.38 -6.75
N PHE A 23 13.89 32.09 -5.65
CA PHE A 23 13.70 31.57 -4.29
C PHE A 23 12.23 31.22 -4.02
N SER A 24 11.29 32.11 -4.37
CA SER A 24 9.85 31.85 -4.27
C SER A 24 9.42 30.64 -5.12
N GLY A 25 9.99 30.48 -6.33
CA GLY A 25 9.77 29.31 -7.18
C GLY A 25 10.30 28.02 -6.56
N LEU A 26 11.48 28.04 -5.94
CA LEU A 26 12.05 26.90 -5.23
C LEU A 26 11.23 26.53 -3.99
N VAL A 27 10.80 27.51 -3.21
CA VAL A 27 9.95 27.32 -2.03
C VAL A 27 8.59 26.73 -2.45
N TRP A 28 7.94 27.31 -3.46
CA TRP A 28 6.68 26.78 -4.00
C TRP A 28 6.82 25.36 -4.54
N GLY A 29 7.88 25.08 -5.31
CA GLY A 29 8.17 23.74 -5.81
C GLY A 29 8.41 22.72 -4.70
N TYR A 30 9.15 23.11 -3.64
CA TYR A 30 9.40 22.27 -2.47
C TYR A 30 8.10 21.92 -1.72
N PHE A 31 7.24 22.91 -1.46
CA PHE A 31 5.95 22.67 -0.81
C PHE A 31 5.01 21.83 -1.67
N ASN A 32 4.93 22.08 -2.98
CA ASN A 32 4.10 21.32 -3.90
C ASN A 32 4.58 19.85 -4.03
N MET A 33 5.89 19.61 -4.08
CA MET A 33 6.44 18.24 -4.06
C MET A 33 6.10 17.46 -2.78
N LYS A 34 6.05 18.14 -1.63
CA LYS A 34 5.61 17.52 -0.37
C LYS A 34 4.13 17.15 -0.38
N GLN A 35 3.30 17.79 -1.19
CA GLN A 35 1.88 17.47 -1.26
C GLN A 35 1.52 16.34 -2.23
N ASN A 36 2.44 15.89 -3.09
CA ASN A 36 2.13 14.83 -4.05
C ASN A 36 2.10 13.43 -3.42
N THR A 37 1.21 12.57 -3.93
CA THR A 37 1.15 11.15 -3.58
C THR A 37 2.49 10.47 -3.84
N THR A 38 2.99 9.70 -2.88
CA THR A 38 4.25 8.97 -3.05
C THR A 38 4.07 7.87 -4.09
N VAL A 39 4.82 7.93 -5.18
CA VAL A 39 4.81 6.91 -6.25
C VAL A 39 6.10 6.09 -6.22
N PRO A 40 6.08 4.82 -6.65
CA PRO A 40 7.27 3.98 -6.70
C PRO A 40 8.29 4.52 -7.72
N ARG A 41 9.54 4.73 -7.28
CA ARG A 41 10.62 5.23 -8.15
C ARG A 41 11.11 4.15 -9.11
N GLY A 42 11.45 4.55 -10.34
CA GLY A 42 12.03 3.63 -11.33
C GLY A 42 11.03 2.60 -11.89
N SER A 43 9.73 2.85 -11.74
CA SER A 43 8.68 1.99 -12.28
C SER A 43 7.51 2.83 -12.79
N ASN A 44 6.93 2.45 -13.93
CA ASN A 44 5.75 3.09 -14.51
C ASN A 44 4.46 2.44 -13.99
N MET A 45 4.41 2.11 -12.70
CA MET A 45 3.24 1.47 -12.09
C MET A 45 2.15 2.51 -11.84
N SER A 46 0.95 2.22 -12.33
CA SER A 46 -0.22 3.12 -12.24
C SER A 46 -1.31 2.60 -11.30
N VAL A 47 -1.31 1.30 -10.99
CA VAL A 47 -2.22 0.70 -10.02
C VAL A 47 -1.59 0.79 -8.63
N LEU A 48 -2.01 1.78 -7.86
CA LEU A 48 -1.49 2.06 -6.52
C LEU A 48 -2.52 1.67 -5.47
N GLY A 49 -2.04 1.26 -4.30
CA GLY A 49 -2.87 0.98 -3.15
C GLY A 49 -2.23 1.41 -1.84
N ILE A 50 -3.01 1.39 -0.78
CA ILE A 50 -2.54 1.71 0.58
C ILE A 50 -2.99 0.67 1.59
N GLU A 51 -2.35 0.66 2.75
CA GLU A 51 -2.88 0.00 3.95
C GLU A 51 -3.70 1.00 4.77
N LEU A 52 -4.84 0.54 5.30
CA LEU A 52 -5.56 1.22 6.38
C LEU A 52 -5.68 0.29 7.59
N ASP A 53 -5.49 0.87 8.76
CA ASP A 53 -5.60 0.24 10.08
C ASP A 53 -6.24 1.21 11.08
N GLN A 54 -6.37 0.79 12.33
CA GLN A 54 -6.97 1.57 13.40
C GLN A 54 -6.19 2.85 13.78
N THR A 55 -4.97 3.04 13.28
CA THR A 55 -4.21 4.28 13.49
C THR A 55 -4.55 5.36 12.47
N LYS A 56 -5.25 4.99 11.40
CA LYS A 56 -5.69 5.87 10.31
C LYS A 56 -7.19 6.07 10.41
N ASP A 57 -7.63 6.98 11.27
CA ASP A 57 -9.05 7.30 11.44
C ASP A 57 -9.56 8.33 10.42
N TYR A 58 -10.86 8.24 10.11
CA TYR A 58 -11.62 9.22 9.31
C TYR A 58 -11.06 9.49 7.91
N ILE A 59 -10.55 8.46 7.23
CA ILE A 59 -10.06 8.60 5.86
C ILE A 59 -11.23 8.72 4.87
N ASP A 60 -11.22 9.80 4.08
CA ASP A 60 -12.16 10.00 2.98
C ASP A 60 -11.80 9.09 1.79
N LEU A 61 -12.51 7.96 1.69
CA LEU A 61 -12.26 6.95 0.66
C LEU A 61 -12.60 7.43 -0.76
N HIS A 62 -13.55 8.36 -0.92
CA HIS A 62 -13.84 8.94 -2.23
C HIS A 62 -12.70 9.86 -2.70
N LYS A 63 -12.08 10.61 -1.78
CA LYS A 63 -10.86 11.35 -2.11
C LYS A 63 -9.70 10.42 -2.43
N LEU A 64 -9.57 9.26 -1.76
CA LEU A 64 -8.54 8.26 -2.13
C LEU A 64 -8.68 7.85 -3.60
N GLU A 65 -9.88 7.42 -3.99
CA GLU A 65 -10.20 7.04 -5.37
C GLU A 65 -9.86 8.16 -6.36
N LYS A 66 -10.35 9.39 -6.08
CA LYS A 66 -10.09 10.57 -6.92
C LYS A 66 -8.60 10.93 -7.02
N ASN A 67 -7.81 10.60 -5.99
CA ASN A 67 -6.38 10.85 -5.96
C ASN A 67 -5.54 9.73 -6.61
N GLY A 68 -6.18 8.78 -7.29
CA GLY A 68 -5.53 7.75 -8.09
C GLY A 68 -5.15 6.49 -7.32
N ILE A 69 -5.69 6.31 -6.10
CA ILE A 69 -5.61 5.04 -5.40
C ILE A 69 -6.61 4.08 -6.03
N SER A 70 -6.15 2.90 -6.41
CA SER A 70 -6.95 1.85 -7.05
C SER A 70 -7.46 0.82 -6.05
N PHE A 71 -6.75 0.63 -4.93
CA PHE A 71 -7.13 -0.34 -3.92
C PHE A 71 -6.68 -0.03 -2.50
N VAL A 72 -7.32 -0.68 -1.55
CA VAL A 72 -7.00 -0.60 -0.12
C VAL A 72 -6.83 -2.01 0.46
N TYR A 73 -5.79 -2.21 1.24
CA TYR A 73 -5.70 -3.36 2.13
C TYR A 73 -6.08 -2.94 3.56
N LEU A 74 -7.01 -3.66 4.17
CA LEU A 74 -7.45 -3.40 5.54
C LEU A 74 -6.74 -4.35 6.50
N ARG A 75 -6.07 -3.83 7.52
CA ARG A 75 -5.57 -4.63 8.64
C ARG A 75 -6.76 -5.25 9.37
N SER A 76 -6.70 -6.55 9.67
CA SER A 76 -7.77 -7.25 10.38
C SER A 76 -7.26 -7.88 11.68
N THR A 77 -6.88 -9.16 11.65
CA THR A 77 -6.46 -9.89 12.84
C THR A 77 -4.94 -9.97 12.98
N GLN A 78 -4.48 -10.05 14.22
CA GLN A 78 -3.14 -10.53 14.55
C GLN A 78 -3.24 -11.68 15.55
N GLY A 79 -2.71 -12.84 15.18
CA GLY A 79 -2.86 -14.04 16.01
C GLY A 79 -4.34 -14.36 16.26
N LYS A 80 -4.64 -14.71 17.52
CA LYS A 80 -5.99 -15.06 17.99
C LYS A 80 -6.63 -14.03 18.93
N SER A 81 -6.00 -12.88 19.12
CA SER A 81 -6.34 -11.97 20.22
C SER A 81 -6.55 -10.53 19.81
N TYR A 82 -5.96 -10.09 18.70
CA TYR A 82 -6.09 -8.71 18.23
C TYR A 82 -6.95 -8.66 16.97
N PHE A 83 -7.88 -7.72 16.96
CA PHE A 83 -8.70 -7.34 15.81
C PHE A 83 -8.65 -5.83 15.68
N ASP A 84 -8.42 -5.35 14.46
CA ASP A 84 -8.37 -3.93 14.14
C ASP A 84 -9.77 -3.30 14.25
N ASP A 85 -9.90 -2.28 15.10
CA ASP A 85 -11.19 -1.67 15.42
C ASP A 85 -11.84 -0.98 14.21
N ASN A 86 -11.06 -0.55 13.21
CA ASN A 86 -11.56 0.13 12.02
C ASN A 86 -11.85 -0.80 10.84
N TYR A 87 -11.53 -2.10 10.95
CA TYR A 87 -11.67 -3.04 9.84
C TYR A 87 -13.10 -3.07 9.28
N LEU A 88 -14.10 -3.24 10.15
CA LEU A 88 -15.50 -3.34 9.72
C LEU A 88 -16.01 -2.00 9.17
N LEU A 89 -15.64 -0.90 9.83
CA LEU A 89 -16.01 0.45 9.40
C LEU A 89 -15.54 0.73 7.97
N TYR A 90 -14.26 0.53 7.69
CA TYR A 90 -13.72 0.77 6.35
C TYR A 90 -14.26 -0.20 5.31
N ARG A 91 -14.42 -1.48 5.67
CA ARG A 91 -14.99 -2.49 4.77
C ARG A 91 -16.39 -2.08 4.30
N ASP A 92 -17.21 -1.56 5.19
CA ASP A 92 -18.58 -1.14 4.89
C ASP A 92 -18.57 0.17 4.06
N GLN A 93 -17.70 1.13 4.40
CA GLN A 93 -17.54 2.37 3.64
C GLN A 93 -17.03 2.14 2.20
N LEU A 94 -16.16 1.15 1.99
CA LEU A 94 -15.62 0.81 0.68
C LEU A 94 -16.71 0.41 -0.34
N GLN A 95 -17.87 -0.08 0.13
CA GLN A 95 -19.02 -0.39 -0.74
C GLN A 95 -19.53 0.83 -1.51
N GLY A 96 -19.32 2.05 -0.98
CA GLY A 96 -19.68 3.30 -1.63
C GLY A 96 -18.70 3.75 -2.73
N THR A 97 -17.59 3.06 -2.93
CA THR A 97 -16.49 3.51 -3.82
C THR A 97 -16.27 2.55 -5.00
N ASN A 98 -15.33 2.89 -5.89
CA ASN A 98 -14.78 1.95 -6.87
C ASN A 98 -13.42 1.37 -6.45
N LEU A 99 -13.02 1.56 -5.19
CA LEU A 99 -11.79 0.96 -4.67
C LEU A 99 -11.99 -0.54 -4.50
N ASN A 100 -11.10 -1.32 -5.11
CA ASN A 100 -10.97 -2.73 -4.73
C ASN A 100 -10.38 -2.80 -3.32
N PHE A 101 -10.72 -3.85 -2.58
CA PHE A 101 -10.10 -4.06 -1.28
C PHE A 101 -9.67 -5.50 -1.04
N GLY A 102 -8.75 -5.64 -0.10
CA GLY A 102 -8.27 -6.91 0.42
C GLY A 102 -8.12 -6.83 1.93
N THR A 103 -7.95 -7.99 2.55
CA THR A 103 -7.80 -8.13 4.00
C THR A 103 -6.40 -8.60 4.35
N ILE A 104 -5.78 -7.97 5.35
CA ILE A 104 -4.47 -8.38 5.90
C ILE A 104 -4.67 -9.18 7.18
N ILE A 105 -4.01 -10.33 7.27
CA ILE A 105 -3.83 -11.12 8.50
C ILE A 105 -2.36 -11.00 8.92
N ALA A 106 -2.10 -10.56 10.15
CA ALA A 106 -0.77 -10.65 10.77
C ALA A 106 -0.63 -12.02 11.44
N TYR A 107 0.08 -12.93 10.78
CA TYR A 107 0.28 -14.29 11.25
C TYR A 107 1.28 -14.34 12.42
N SER A 108 0.91 -15.01 13.51
CA SER A 108 1.78 -15.21 14.68
C SER A 108 2.01 -16.69 14.94
N ASP A 109 3.26 -17.12 15.07
CA ASP A 109 3.61 -18.50 15.42
C ASP A 109 3.54 -18.80 16.93
N GLU A 110 3.18 -17.79 17.74
CA GLU A 110 2.88 -17.93 19.18
C GLU A 110 1.51 -18.56 19.44
N THR A 111 0.68 -18.68 18.40
CA THR A 111 -0.70 -19.18 18.49
C THR A 111 -0.93 -20.29 17.46
N SER A 112 -1.82 -21.23 17.76
CA SER A 112 -2.09 -22.34 16.84
C SER A 112 -2.76 -21.83 15.55
N ASN A 113 -2.50 -22.48 14.42
CA ASN A 113 -3.16 -22.14 13.15
C ASN A 113 -4.69 -22.23 13.27
N GLN A 114 -5.19 -23.22 14.00
CA GLN A 114 -6.63 -23.40 14.23
C GLN A 114 -7.23 -22.22 15.01
N ASP A 115 -6.59 -21.78 16.08
CA ASP A 115 -7.09 -20.66 16.89
C ASP A 115 -7.14 -19.36 16.07
N GLN A 116 -6.06 -19.06 15.34
CA GLN A 116 -5.99 -17.87 14.48
C GLN A 116 -7.03 -17.92 13.36
N TYR A 117 -7.22 -19.09 12.77
CA TYR A 117 -8.19 -19.30 11.69
C TYR A 117 -9.62 -19.08 12.17
N GLN A 118 -9.98 -19.70 13.30
CA GLN A 118 -11.31 -19.52 13.91
C GLN A 118 -11.53 -18.06 14.31
N TYR A 119 -10.51 -17.42 14.88
CA TYR A 119 -10.60 -16.01 15.25
C TYR A 119 -10.80 -15.11 14.02
N PHE A 120 -10.05 -15.33 12.95
CA PHE A 120 -10.22 -14.63 11.67
C PHE A 120 -11.62 -14.81 11.11
N VAL A 121 -12.10 -16.05 10.96
CA VAL A 121 -13.45 -16.34 10.43
C VAL A 121 -14.53 -15.67 11.27
N ASN A 122 -14.41 -15.72 12.60
CA ASN A 122 -15.39 -15.14 13.52
C ASN A 122 -15.42 -13.61 13.48
N LYS A 123 -14.26 -12.95 13.32
CA LYS A 123 -14.15 -11.49 13.33
C LYS A 123 -14.38 -10.85 11.96
N VAL A 124 -13.85 -11.46 10.91
CA VAL A 124 -13.87 -10.92 9.54
C VAL A 124 -15.09 -11.41 8.77
N GLY A 125 -15.53 -12.66 8.98
CA GLY A 125 -16.58 -13.28 8.18
C GLY A 125 -16.13 -13.63 6.77
N THR A 126 -17.07 -13.67 5.82
CA THR A 126 -16.83 -14.18 4.45
C THR A 126 -16.40 -13.12 3.45
N ASN A 127 -16.70 -11.84 3.70
CA ASN A 127 -16.35 -10.75 2.78
C ASN A 127 -14.94 -10.21 3.09
N THR A 128 -13.94 -10.77 2.43
CA THR A 128 -12.52 -10.38 2.56
C THR A 128 -12.06 -9.43 1.45
N GLY A 129 -12.97 -9.03 0.55
CA GLY A 129 -12.66 -8.25 -0.66
C GLY A 129 -12.32 -9.08 -1.89
N SER A 130 -12.11 -8.41 -3.02
CA SER A 130 -11.76 -9.04 -4.31
C SER A 130 -10.28 -9.37 -4.44
N LEU A 131 -9.42 -8.66 -3.69
CA LEU A 131 -8.00 -8.94 -3.64
C LEU A 131 -7.70 -10.20 -2.83
N PRO A 132 -6.57 -10.89 -3.08
CA PRO A 132 -6.14 -12.01 -2.25
C PRO A 132 -5.97 -11.57 -0.79
N VAL A 133 -6.35 -12.44 0.14
CA VAL A 133 -6.08 -12.25 1.57
C VAL A 133 -4.56 -12.20 1.74
N MET A 134 -4.05 -11.06 2.20
CA MET A 134 -2.63 -10.86 2.43
C MET A 134 -2.28 -11.41 3.81
N ILE A 135 -1.34 -12.33 3.87
CA ILE A 135 -0.82 -12.85 5.14
C ILE A 135 0.59 -12.30 5.29
N VAL A 136 0.81 -11.55 6.38
CA VAL A 136 2.09 -10.92 6.69
C VAL A 136 2.64 -11.48 7.99
N PRO A 137 3.97 -11.64 8.12
CA PRO A 137 4.54 -12.05 9.39
C PRO A 137 4.32 -11.00 10.49
N ALA A 138 3.90 -11.42 11.68
CA ALA A 138 3.77 -10.53 12.86
C ALA A 138 5.10 -10.28 13.59
N THR A 139 6.19 -10.90 13.14
CA THR A 139 7.54 -10.81 13.72
C THR A 139 8.59 -10.68 12.62
N ASN A 140 9.78 -10.19 12.98
CA ASN A 140 10.95 -10.13 12.09
C ASN A 140 11.81 -11.40 12.15
N HIS A 141 11.58 -12.29 13.11
CA HIS A 141 12.35 -13.51 13.27
C HIS A 141 11.73 -14.69 12.50
N LEU A 142 12.10 -14.82 11.22
CA LEU A 142 11.46 -15.74 10.27
C LEU A 142 12.29 -17.00 10.02
N THR A 143 11.94 -18.08 10.70
CA THR A 143 12.59 -19.40 10.53
C THR A 143 11.92 -20.22 9.42
N LYS A 144 12.56 -21.31 8.96
CA LYS A 144 11.91 -22.26 8.05
C LYS A 144 10.61 -22.85 8.62
N SER A 145 10.59 -23.10 9.93
CA SER A 145 9.41 -23.58 10.65
C SER A 145 8.28 -22.56 10.62
N TYR A 146 8.62 -21.27 10.78
CA TYR A 146 7.67 -20.17 10.66
C TYR A 146 6.98 -20.18 9.31
N TRP A 147 7.75 -20.20 8.22
CA TRP A 147 7.21 -20.22 6.85
C TRP A 147 6.35 -21.46 6.58
N LYS A 148 6.77 -22.63 7.06
CA LYS A 148 5.99 -23.86 6.92
C LYS A 148 4.62 -23.75 7.61
N LYS A 149 4.59 -23.33 8.88
CA LYS A 149 3.34 -23.17 9.62
C LYS A 149 2.45 -22.07 9.03
N MET A 150 3.03 -20.98 8.56
CA MET A 150 2.31 -19.92 7.84
C MET A 150 1.71 -20.44 6.52
N GLY A 151 2.40 -21.35 5.83
CA GLY A 151 1.90 -22.03 4.64
C GLY A 151 0.71 -22.97 4.93
N GLU A 152 0.79 -23.73 6.03
CA GLU A 152 -0.34 -24.52 6.52
C GLU A 152 -1.55 -23.64 6.84
N PHE A 153 -1.33 -22.48 7.48
CA PHE A 153 -2.37 -21.49 7.73
C PHE A 153 -2.94 -20.90 6.42
N ALA A 154 -2.09 -20.57 5.44
CA ALA A 154 -2.52 -20.11 4.13
C ALA A 154 -3.40 -21.14 3.41
N GLN A 155 -3.11 -22.44 3.55
CA GLN A 155 -3.97 -23.50 3.02
C GLN A 155 -5.36 -23.47 3.67
N MET A 156 -5.46 -23.21 4.97
CA MET A 156 -6.75 -23.09 5.64
C MET A 156 -7.57 -21.90 5.10
N ILE A 157 -6.91 -20.77 4.82
CA ILE A 157 -7.55 -19.61 4.17
C ILE A 157 -7.97 -19.95 2.73
N ASN A 158 -7.15 -20.70 1.98
CA ASN A 158 -7.53 -21.15 0.63
C ASN A 158 -8.74 -22.08 0.65
N ASN A 159 -8.87 -22.95 1.67
CA ASN A 159 -10.00 -23.85 1.83
C ASN A 159 -11.34 -23.10 2.10
N LEU A 160 -11.29 -21.81 2.47
CA LEU A 160 -12.47 -20.92 2.51
C LEU A 160 -12.87 -20.38 1.12
N GLY A 161 -12.25 -20.87 0.05
CA GLY A 161 -12.43 -20.35 -1.31
C GLY A 161 -11.77 -18.99 -1.53
N LYS A 162 -10.81 -18.60 -0.68
CA LYS A 162 -10.07 -17.34 -0.81
C LYS A 162 -8.74 -17.55 -1.51
N ARG A 163 -8.30 -16.57 -2.28
CA ARG A 163 -6.91 -16.53 -2.78
C ARG A 163 -6.03 -15.92 -1.69
N THR A 164 -4.81 -16.41 -1.56
CA THR A 164 -3.82 -15.87 -0.60
C THR A 164 -2.68 -15.16 -1.30
N MET A 165 -2.15 -14.15 -0.62
CA MET A 165 -0.91 -13.48 -0.96
C MET A 165 0.00 -13.39 0.25
N ILE A 166 1.28 -13.73 0.11
CA ILE A 166 2.25 -13.75 1.20
C ILE A 166 3.22 -12.58 1.08
N ALA A 167 3.38 -11.81 2.15
CA ALA A 167 4.48 -10.86 2.26
C ALA A 167 5.74 -11.61 2.71
N GLY A 168 6.68 -11.82 1.79
CA GLY A 168 7.85 -12.64 2.07
C GLY A 168 8.70 -12.94 0.85
N ASP A 169 9.86 -13.54 1.10
CA ASP A 169 10.77 -13.97 0.03
C ASP A 169 10.18 -15.16 -0.73
N TYR A 170 10.10 -15.04 -2.06
CA TYR A 170 9.62 -16.09 -2.95
C TYR A 170 10.42 -17.40 -2.84
N HIS A 171 11.65 -17.38 -2.32
CA HIS A 171 12.41 -18.60 -2.00
C HIS A 171 11.59 -19.65 -1.22
N TYR A 172 10.66 -19.19 -0.37
CA TYR A 172 9.83 -20.05 0.47
C TYR A 172 8.51 -20.52 -0.19
N HIS A 173 8.29 -20.26 -1.48
CA HIS A 173 7.03 -20.58 -2.17
C HIS A 173 6.59 -22.04 -2.05
N ASN A 174 7.54 -22.98 -1.96
CA ASN A 174 7.25 -24.42 -1.80
C ASN A 174 6.51 -24.79 -0.50
N TYR A 175 6.45 -23.88 0.49
CA TYR A 175 5.65 -24.09 1.69
C TYR A 175 4.18 -23.68 1.53
N PHE A 176 3.84 -22.99 0.45
CA PHE A 176 2.53 -22.41 0.26
C PHE A 176 1.70 -23.18 -0.77
N PRO A 177 0.35 -23.09 -0.67
CA PRO A 177 -0.53 -23.71 -1.65
C PRO A 177 -0.26 -23.23 -3.08
N GLU A 178 -0.59 -24.07 -4.07
CA GLU A 178 -0.54 -23.67 -5.48
C GLU A 178 -1.43 -22.43 -5.71
N GLY A 179 -0.96 -21.53 -6.58
CA GLY A 179 -1.68 -20.28 -6.90
C GLY A 179 -1.49 -19.16 -5.88
N THR A 180 -0.79 -19.40 -4.77
CA THR A 180 -0.41 -18.35 -3.80
C THR A 180 0.38 -17.24 -4.48
N ARG A 181 -0.05 -15.99 -4.28
CA ARG A 181 0.66 -14.81 -4.79
C ARG A 181 1.70 -14.33 -3.78
N PHE A 182 2.67 -13.54 -4.23
CA PHE A 182 3.70 -12.97 -3.35
C PHE A 182 3.74 -11.45 -3.47
N LEU A 183 3.95 -10.80 -2.32
CA LEU A 183 4.20 -9.37 -2.18
C LEU A 183 5.69 -9.17 -1.91
N TYR A 184 6.36 -8.40 -2.78
CA TYR A 184 7.72 -7.94 -2.52
C TYR A 184 7.68 -6.74 -1.58
N THR A 185 8.58 -6.67 -0.59
CA THR A 185 8.73 -5.50 0.29
C THR A 185 10.14 -4.94 0.18
N GLY A 186 10.27 -3.66 -0.16
CA GLY A 186 11.56 -2.98 -0.22
C GLY A 186 11.56 -1.74 -1.12
N ALA A 187 12.54 -0.86 -0.95
CA ALA A 187 12.57 0.43 -1.65
C ALA A 187 12.86 0.32 -3.17
N SER A 188 13.39 -0.81 -3.64
CA SER A 188 13.73 -1.04 -5.05
C SER A 188 13.37 -2.45 -5.47
N LEU A 189 12.51 -2.56 -6.49
CA LEU A 189 12.02 -3.83 -7.00
C LEU A 189 13.07 -4.49 -7.92
N LYS A 190 13.83 -5.45 -7.36
CA LYS A 190 14.92 -6.14 -8.06
C LYS A 190 14.45 -7.23 -9.02
N ASP A 191 13.46 -8.04 -8.61
CA ASP A 191 12.84 -9.07 -9.46
C ASP A 191 11.32 -8.88 -9.46
N ARG A 192 10.75 -8.83 -10.67
CA ARG A 192 9.30 -8.64 -10.89
C ARG A 192 8.58 -9.95 -11.19
N ARG A 193 9.29 -11.00 -11.60
CA ARG A 193 8.68 -12.19 -12.22
C ARG A 193 7.88 -13.03 -11.25
N HIS A 194 8.27 -13.00 -9.98
CA HIS A 194 7.72 -13.87 -8.94
C HIS A 194 6.73 -13.18 -8.00
N TYR A 195 6.58 -11.86 -8.13
CA TYR A 195 5.78 -11.05 -7.22
C TYR A 195 4.61 -10.44 -7.98
N ALA A 196 3.42 -10.49 -7.38
CA ALA A 196 2.20 -9.90 -7.93
C ALA A 196 2.01 -8.44 -7.48
N PHE A 197 2.49 -8.11 -6.28
CA PHE A 197 2.40 -6.78 -5.70
C PHE A 197 3.76 -6.37 -5.11
N TRP A 198 3.91 -5.07 -4.88
CA TRP A 198 5.09 -4.47 -4.29
C TRP A 198 4.70 -3.48 -3.19
N CYS A 199 5.10 -3.73 -1.94
CA CYS A 199 5.15 -2.75 -0.87
C CYS A 199 6.44 -1.93 -1.02
N TYR A 200 6.31 -0.71 -1.57
CA TYR A 200 7.47 0.11 -1.95
C TYR A 200 7.89 1.11 -0.88
N THR A 201 7.01 1.42 0.07
CA THR A 201 7.33 2.25 1.23
C THR A 201 6.31 2.04 2.35
N GLN A 202 6.77 2.19 3.59
CA GLN A 202 5.92 2.33 4.78
C GLN A 202 5.82 3.79 5.26
N ASN A 203 6.59 4.68 4.64
CA ASN A 203 6.57 6.12 4.90
C ASN A 203 6.13 6.87 3.64
N GLY A 204 4.95 6.49 3.16
CA GLY A 204 4.27 7.11 2.04
C GLY A 204 3.36 8.25 2.46
N ARG A 205 2.68 8.83 1.48
CA ARG A 205 1.64 9.85 1.65
C ARG A 205 0.70 9.86 0.47
N VAL A 206 -0.53 10.34 0.67
CA VAL A 206 -1.53 10.56 -0.37
C VAL A 206 -1.91 12.04 -0.38
N LYS A 207 -1.92 12.65 -1.57
CA LYS A 207 -2.19 14.08 -1.72
C LYS A 207 -3.59 14.46 -1.23
N ASN A 208 -3.71 15.61 -0.55
CA ASN A 208 -4.99 16.24 -0.20
C ASN A 208 -5.97 15.34 0.59
N ILE A 209 -5.46 14.48 1.45
CA ILE A 209 -6.25 13.66 2.37
C ILE A 209 -5.65 13.79 3.77
N ASP A 210 -6.49 14.19 4.72
CA ASP A 210 -6.10 14.32 6.12
C ASP A 210 -5.69 12.95 6.67
N ASN A 211 -4.74 12.93 7.61
CA ASN A 211 -4.18 11.72 8.23
C ASN A 211 -3.39 10.78 7.30
N LEU A 212 -3.17 11.17 6.02
CA LEU A 212 -2.35 10.43 5.05
C LEU A 212 -1.18 11.25 4.49
N ASP A 213 -0.70 12.25 5.22
CA ASP A 213 0.44 13.10 4.84
C ASP A 213 1.81 12.45 5.11
N ARG A 214 1.86 11.38 5.92
CA ARG A 214 3.04 10.58 6.27
C ARG A 214 2.67 9.19 6.81
N ASP A 215 3.67 8.33 6.98
CA ASP A 215 3.53 7.02 7.63
C ASP A 215 2.42 6.17 7.00
N VAL A 216 2.29 6.23 5.67
CA VAL A 216 1.34 5.43 4.90
C VAL A 216 2.09 4.26 4.26
N THR A 217 1.66 3.03 4.53
CA THR A 217 2.11 1.86 3.76
C THR A 217 1.51 1.90 2.38
N MET A 218 2.36 1.92 1.36
CA MET A 218 1.96 2.05 -0.04
C MET A 218 2.34 0.79 -0.82
N PHE A 219 1.38 0.36 -1.64
CA PHE A 219 1.49 -0.80 -2.51
C PHE A 219 1.37 -0.40 -3.98
N ALA A 220 1.99 -1.18 -4.84
CA ALA A 220 1.76 -1.14 -6.28
C ALA A 220 1.49 -2.55 -6.79
N TYR A 221 0.57 -2.68 -7.74
CA TYR A 221 0.40 -3.94 -8.47
C TYR A 221 1.46 -4.07 -9.57
N ILE A 222 2.08 -5.24 -9.67
CA ILE A 222 3.09 -5.55 -10.67
C ILE A 222 2.38 -6.09 -11.92
N GLY A 223 1.92 -5.17 -12.77
CA GLY A 223 1.25 -5.50 -14.02
C GLY A 223 0.60 -4.27 -14.65
N THR A 224 -0.25 -4.49 -15.65
CA THR A 224 -1.01 -3.42 -16.31
C THR A 224 -2.35 -3.17 -15.60
N ASN A 225 -2.93 -1.98 -15.82
CA ASN A 225 -4.30 -1.69 -15.36
C ASN A 225 -5.31 -2.72 -15.87
N THR A 226 -5.18 -3.17 -17.12
CA THR A 226 -6.08 -4.17 -17.72
C THR A 226 -5.99 -5.51 -17.01
N GLN A 227 -4.77 -6.01 -16.74
CA GLN A 227 -4.57 -7.26 -16.01
C GLN A 227 -5.13 -7.17 -14.59
N TYR A 228 -4.88 -6.04 -13.92
CA TYR A 228 -5.42 -5.78 -12.60
C TYR A 228 -6.95 -5.80 -12.61
N ALA A 229 -7.57 -5.09 -13.55
CA ALA A 229 -9.01 -5.00 -13.67
C ALA A 229 -9.64 -6.38 -13.95
N GLN A 230 -9.05 -7.19 -14.82
CA GLN A 230 -9.52 -8.55 -15.12
C GLN A 230 -9.47 -9.49 -13.90
N LEU A 231 -8.48 -9.32 -13.02
CA LEU A 231 -8.27 -10.21 -11.88
C LEU A 231 -9.05 -9.82 -10.61
N TYR A 232 -9.33 -8.53 -10.45
CA TYR A 232 -9.73 -7.97 -9.16
C TYR A 232 -10.88 -6.96 -9.20
N SER A 233 -11.34 -6.51 -10.37
CA SER A 233 -12.54 -5.65 -10.39
C SER A 233 -13.71 -6.43 -9.84
N GLN A 234 -14.44 -5.81 -8.92
CA GLN A 234 -15.70 -6.35 -8.43
C GLN A 234 -16.69 -6.41 -9.60
N GLU A 235 -17.23 -7.59 -9.93
CA GLU A 235 -18.48 -7.66 -10.68
C GLU A 235 -19.56 -7.10 -9.75
N LYS A 236 -19.96 -5.84 -9.98
CA LYS A 236 -21.11 -5.27 -9.27
C LYS A 236 -22.35 -5.97 -9.84
N THR A 237 -22.86 -6.98 -9.13
CA THR A 237 -24.19 -7.53 -9.42
C THR A 237 -25.18 -6.37 -9.28
N GLN A 238 -25.79 -5.97 -10.40
CA GLN A 238 -26.92 -5.04 -10.43
C GLN A 238 -28.13 -5.65 -9.71
#